data_AF-A0A914FU18-F1
#
_entry.id   AF-A0A914FU18-F1
#
_cell.length_a   1.000
_cell.length_b   1.000
_cell.length_c   1.000
_cell.angle_alpha   90.00
_cell.angle_beta   90.00
_cell.angle_gamma   90.00
#
_symmetry.space_group_name_H-M   'P 1'
#
loop_
_entity.id
_entity.type
_entity.pdbx_description
1 polymer ?
#
loop_
_entity_poly.entity_id
_entity_poly.type
_entity_poly.pdbx_seq_one_letter_code
_entity_poly.pdbx_strand_id
1 'polypeptide(L)'
;MNVYNQTLNVPLQRTGLGDAEYATFIDLLVRPIIDDFEPDLILVSCGYDATFGDREGEMKVTPAGYGHIIGTLASLKIPLVVLLEGGYFLDAIPEDSFHTVKALIDREPSKLPLGFPLLDFQHLEFYWINLRN
;
A
#
# COMPACT_ATOMS: atom_id res chain seq x y z
N MET A 1 1.17 11.09 -20.58
CA MET A 1 0.51 11.66 -19.39
C MET A 1 0.35 13.16 -19.62
N ASN A 2 -0.85 13.73 -19.49
CA ASN A 2 -1.01 15.19 -19.58
C ASN A 2 -0.37 15.83 -18.35
N VAL A 3 0.45 16.87 -18.54
CA VAL A 3 1.29 17.55 -17.53
C VAL A 3 0.47 18.26 -16.42
N TYR A 4 -0.86 18.13 -16.40
CA TYR A 4 -1.76 18.91 -15.53
C TYR A 4 -2.41 18.14 -14.38
N ASN A 5 -2.23 16.82 -14.26
CA ASN A 5 -2.86 16.04 -13.18
C ASN A 5 -1.86 15.08 -12.50
N GLN A 6 -1.20 15.55 -11.44
CA GLN A 6 -0.24 14.80 -10.62
C GLN A 6 -0.92 14.02 -9.48
N THR A 7 -2.22 13.76 -9.57
CA THR A 7 -2.99 13.06 -8.55
C THR A 7 -3.52 11.75 -9.12
N LEU A 8 -3.09 10.63 -8.53
CA LEU A 8 -3.73 9.33 -8.71
C LEU A 8 -4.61 9.05 -7.50
N ASN A 9 -5.91 8.85 -7.73
CA ASN A 9 -6.84 8.34 -6.71
C ASN A 9 -7.16 6.87 -6.98
N VAL A 10 -7.17 6.05 -5.93
CA VAL A 10 -7.46 4.62 -5.98
C VAL A 10 -8.72 4.30 -5.16
N PRO A 11 -9.94 4.53 -5.70
CA PRO A 11 -11.16 4.21 -4.99
C PRO A 11 -11.40 2.69 -4.95
N LEU A 12 -11.44 2.13 -3.75
CA LEU A 12 -11.72 0.71 -3.53
C LEU A 12 -13.24 0.47 -3.58
N GLN A 13 -13.69 -0.40 -4.49
CA GLN A 13 -15.13 -0.64 -4.73
C GLN A 13 -15.79 -1.59 -3.72
N ARG A 14 -15.01 -2.22 -2.84
CA ARG A 14 -15.50 -3.16 -1.83
C ARG A 14 -14.57 -3.21 -0.63
N THR A 15 -15.13 -3.64 0.49
CA THR A 15 -14.39 -3.97 1.71
C THR A 15 -13.76 -5.35 1.62
N GLY A 16 -12.91 -5.64 2.60
CA GLY A 16 -12.29 -6.95 2.77
C GLY A 16 -11.09 -7.24 1.87
N LEU A 17 -10.53 -6.22 1.20
CA LEU A 17 -9.28 -6.35 0.45
C LEU A 17 -8.11 -6.56 1.42
N GLY A 18 -7.13 -7.36 1.05
CA GLY A 18 -5.98 -7.69 1.90
C GLY A 18 -4.66 -7.51 1.19
N ASP A 19 -3.65 -8.19 1.71
CA ASP A 19 -2.25 -8.01 1.31
C ASP A 19 -2.00 -8.12 -0.20
N ALA A 20 -2.66 -9.08 -0.87
CA ALA A 20 -2.46 -9.33 -2.28
C ALA A 20 -2.94 -8.16 -3.15
N GLU A 21 -4.11 -7.59 -2.83
CA GLU A 21 -4.64 -6.44 -3.55
C GLU A 21 -3.76 -5.20 -3.34
N TYR A 22 -3.36 -4.93 -2.09
CA TYR A 22 -2.52 -3.78 -1.77
C TYR A 22 -1.12 -3.90 -2.38
N ALA A 23 -0.49 -5.08 -2.36
CA ALA A 23 0.77 -5.33 -3.04
C ALA A 23 0.65 -5.10 -4.56
N THR A 24 -0.45 -5.57 -5.15
CA THR A 24 -0.73 -5.36 -6.57
C THR A 24 -0.88 -3.86 -6.89
N PHE A 25 -1.57 -3.07 -6.05
CA PHE A 25 -1.67 -1.62 -6.25
C PHE A 25 -0.30 -0.94 -6.20
N ILE A 26 0.56 -1.34 -5.26
CA ILE A 26 1.92 -0.80 -5.17
C ILE A 26 2.72 -1.13 -6.44
N ASP A 27 2.73 -2.39 -6.84
CA ASP A 27 3.57 -2.85 -7.95
C ASP A 27 3.09 -2.37 -9.32
N LEU A 28 1.77 -2.36 -9.56
CA LEU A 28 1.20 -2.08 -10.88
C LEU A 28 0.78 -0.63 -11.08
N LEU A 29 0.57 0.14 -10.00
CA LEU A 29 0.11 1.54 -10.10
C LEU A 29 1.13 2.51 -9.52
N VAL A 30 1.54 2.31 -8.27
CA VAL A 30 2.37 3.29 -7.57
C VAL A 30 3.80 3.28 -8.09
N ARG A 31 4.42 2.10 -8.26
CA ARG A 31 5.81 1.97 -8.71
C ARG A 31 6.04 2.57 -10.10
N PRO A 32 5.22 2.31 -11.14
CA PRO A 32 5.40 2.95 -12.45
C PRO A 32 5.30 4.48 -12.39
N ILE A 33 4.47 5.03 -11.50
CA ILE A 33 4.35 6.48 -11.31
C ILE A 33 5.59 7.04 -10.63
N ILE A 34 6.12 6.37 -9.61
CA ILE A 34 7.37 6.79 -8.96
C ILE A 34 8.53 6.74 -9.97
N ASP A 35 8.59 5.70 -10.80
CA ASP A 35 9.63 5.55 -11.83
C ASP A 35 9.54 6.65 -12.92
N ASP A 36 8.34 7.16 -13.24
CA ASP A 36 8.13 8.28 -14.20
C ASP A 36 8.32 9.66 -13.55
N PHE A 37 7.92 9.81 -12.28
CA PHE A 37 7.97 11.10 -11.56
C PHE A 37 9.36 11.41 -10.97
N GLU A 38 10.16 10.39 -10.66
CA GLU A 38 11.51 10.49 -10.09
C GLU A 38 11.59 11.40 -8.84
N PRO A 39 10.86 11.09 -7.75
CA PRO A 39 10.85 11.94 -6.56
C PRO A 39 12.17 11.90 -5.79
N ASP A 40 12.59 13.06 -5.26
CA ASP A 40 13.71 13.15 -4.31
C ASP A 40 13.35 12.67 -2.89
N LEU A 41 12.06 12.59 -2.56
CA LEU A 41 11.53 12.20 -1.25
C LEU A 41 10.14 11.57 -1.38
N ILE A 42 9.91 10.48 -0.66
CA ILE A 42 8.59 9.86 -0.51
C ILE A 42 8.07 10.12 0.90
N LEU A 43 6.84 10.62 1.00
CA LEU A 43 6.09 10.76 2.25
C LEU A 43 4.93 9.76 2.24
N VAL A 44 4.85 8.91 3.26
CA VAL A 44 3.74 7.97 3.44
C VAL A 44 2.90 8.40 4.64
N SER A 45 1.68 8.84 4.35
CA SER A 45 0.61 9.02 5.33
C SER A 45 0.10 7.61 5.70
N CYS A 46 0.56 7.08 6.84
CA CYS A 46 0.46 5.66 7.21
C CYS A 46 -0.66 5.44 8.23
N GLY A 47 -1.87 5.21 7.72
CA GLY A 47 -3.00 4.74 8.51
C GLY A 47 -2.99 3.23 8.69
N TYR A 48 -3.32 2.77 9.91
CA TYR A 48 -3.49 1.36 10.25
C TYR A 48 -4.96 0.93 10.30
N ASP A 49 -5.88 1.74 9.76
CA ASP A 49 -7.32 1.46 9.69
C ASP A 49 -7.69 0.43 8.61
N ALA A 50 -6.78 0.08 7.70
CA ALA A 50 -6.96 -1.03 6.76
C ALA A 50 -6.60 -2.42 7.35
N THR A 51 -6.17 -2.48 8.61
CA THR A 51 -5.78 -3.73 9.27
C THR A 51 -6.97 -4.67 9.49
N PHE A 52 -6.70 -5.97 9.52
CA PHE A 52 -7.72 -6.97 9.82
C PHE A 52 -8.31 -6.77 11.22
N GLY A 53 -9.61 -6.51 11.28
CA GLY A 53 -10.36 -6.32 12.54
C GLY A 53 -10.70 -4.87 12.86
N ASP A 54 -10.18 -3.90 12.09
CA ASP A 54 -10.64 -2.52 12.19
C ASP A 54 -12.05 -2.35 11.62
N ARG A 55 -12.92 -1.74 12.43
CA ARG A 55 -14.35 -1.57 12.13
C ARG A 55 -14.63 -0.38 11.21
N GLU A 56 -13.71 0.58 11.11
CA GLU A 56 -13.86 1.77 10.29
C GLU A 56 -13.36 1.52 8.86
N GLY A 57 -12.27 0.77 8.70
CA GLY A 57 -11.74 0.45 7.36
C GLY A 57 -12.28 -0.85 6.75
N GLU A 58 -12.66 -1.84 7.55
CA GLU A 58 -13.23 -3.13 7.10
C GLU A 58 -12.37 -3.89 6.07
N MET A 59 -11.06 -3.64 6.05
CA MET A 59 -10.10 -4.33 5.19
C MET A 59 -9.44 -5.50 5.94
N LYS A 60 -8.52 -6.19 5.26
CA LYS A 60 -7.84 -7.40 5.76
C LYS A 60 -6.34 -7.33 5.53
N VAL A 61 -5.76 -6.14 5.58
CA VAL A 61 -4.31 -6.00 5.53
C VAL A 61 -3.72 -6.58 6.81
N THR A 62 -2.70 -7.41 6.66
CA THR A 62 -1.98 -7.99 7.79
C THR A 62 -0.75 -7.12 8.12
N PRO A 63 -0.13 -7.31 9.30
CA PRO A 63 1.15 -6.66 9.59
C PRO A 63 2.21 -6.93 8.53
N ALA A 64 2.24 -8.14 7.95
CA ALA A 64 3.13 -8.47 6.84
C ALA A 64 2.79 -7.69 5.56
N GLY A 65 1.51 -7.40 5.32
CA GLY A 65 1.04 -6.51 4.25
C GLY A 65 1.62 -5.09 4.37
N TYR A 66 1.52 -4.49 5.56
CA TYR A 66 2.14 -3.19 5.84
C TYR A 66 3.66 -3.22 5.64
N GLY A 67 4.33 -4.25 6.17
CA GLY A 67 5.76 -4.45 5.98
C GLY A 67 6.15 -4.67 4.52
N HIS A 68 5.29 -5.28 3.70
CA HIS A 68 5.52 -5.45 2.28
C HIS A 68 5.45 -4.13 1.53
N ILE A 69 4.37 -3.36 1.71
CA ILE A 69 4.18 -2.05 1.07
C ILE A 69 5.37 -1.13 1.36
N ILE A 70 5.71 -0.99 2.64
CA ILE A 70 6.77 -0.07 3.08
C ILE A 70 8.15 -0.58 2.63
N GLY A 71 8.40 -1.88 2.70
CA GLY A 71 9.65 -2.46 2.24
C GLY A 71 9.84 -2.33 0.73
N THR A 72 8.77 -2.45 -0.07
CA THR A 72 8.81 -2.19 -1.52
C THR A 72 9.22 -0.74 -1.80
N LEU A 73 8.61 0.25 -1.13
CA LEU A 73 8.97 1.66 -1.29
C LEU A 73 10.40 1.93 -0.79
N ALA A 74 10.80 1.38 0.36
CA ALA A 74 12.15 1.52 0.90
C ALA A 74 13.22 0.90 0.00
N SER A 75 12.91 -0.16 -0.74
CA SER A 75 13.84 -0.80 -1.68
C SER A 75 14.24 0.10 -2.85
N LEU A 76 13.46 1.15 -3.15
CA LEU A 76 13.72 2.09 -4.24
C LEU A 76 14.92 3.00 -4.00
N LYS A 77 15.50 2.99 -2.79
CA LYS A 77 16.66 3.82 -2.39
C LYS A 77 16.42 5.34 -2.46
N ILE A 78 15.16 5.75 -2.52
CA ILE A 78 14.71 7.13 -2.34
C ILE A 78 14.54 7.40 -0.84
N PRO A 79 14.89 8.59 -0.31
CA PRO A 79 14.52 8.99 1.04
C PRO A 79 13.02 8.78 1.31
N LEU A 80 12.69 8.15 2.43
CA LEU A 80 11.32 7.75 2.77
C LEU A 80 11.01 8.15 4.21
N VAL A 81 9.89 8.85 4.40
CA VAL A 81 9.36 9.22 5.72
C VAL A 81 7.97 8.63 5.86
N VAL A 82 7.72 7.99 7.00
CA VAL A 82 6.43 7.40 7.34
C VAL A 82 5.85 8.17 8.51
N LEU A 83 4.61 8.64 8.36
CA LEU A 83 3.88 9.46 9.32
C LEU A 83 2.67 8.67 9.79
N LEU A 84 2.53 8.45 11.10
CA LEU A 84 1.37 7.78 11.66
C LEU A 84 0.11 8.64 11.47
N GLU A 85 -0.99 8.00 11.06
CA GLU A 85 -2.28 8.65 10.82
C GLU A 85 -3.42 7.88 11.52
N GLY A 86 -4.42 7.39 10.78
CA GLY A 86 -5.52 6.58 11.29
C GLY A 86 -5.09 5.20 11.81
N GLY A 87 -6.07 4.44 12.29
CA GLY A 87 -5.88 3.18 12.99
C GLY A 87 -6.67 3.20 14.29
N TYR A 88 -7.80 2.49 14.28
CA TYR A 88 -8.79 2.57 15.36
C TYR A 88 -8.92 1.23 16.10
N PHE A 89 -8.41 0.14 15.51
CA PHE A 89 -8.19 -1.11 16.21
C PHE A 89 -6.84 -1.10 16.97
N LEU A 90 -6.89 -0.58 18.20
CA LEU A 90 -5.70 -0.32 19.02
C LEU A 90 -4.81 -1.54 19.25
N ASP A 91 -5.37 -2.75 19.29
CA ASP A 91 -4.62 -3.98 19.52
C ASP A 91 -3.70 -4.36 18.34
N ALA A 92 -4.03 -3.92 17.12
CA ALA A 92 -3.25 -4.21 15.92
C ALA A 92 -2.10 -3.23 15.68
N ILE A 93 -2.26 -1.96 16.10
CA ILE A 93 -1.28 -0.88 15.85
C ILE A 93 0.15 -1.25 16.27
N PRO A 94 0.42 -1.89 17.42
CA PRO A 94 1.79 -2.26 17.80
C PRO A 94 2.44 -3.22 16.80
N GLU A 95 1.70 -4.20 16.28
CA GLU A 95 2.23 -5.20 15.36
C GLU A 95 2.38 -4.65 13.94
N ASP A 96 1.40 -3.87 13.48
CA ASP A 96 1.44 -3.21 12.17
C ASP A 96 2.60 -2.19 12.09
N SER A 97 2.72 -1.33 13.11
CA SER A 97 3.81 -0.35 13.18
C SER A 97 5.18 -0.98 13.35
N PHE A 98 5.28 -2.10 14.08
CA PHE A 98 6.51 -2.87 14.15
C PHE A 98 6.97 -3.36 12.76
N HIS A 99 6.05 -3.92 11.97
CA HIS A 99 6.38 -4.40 10.62
C HIS A 99 6.75 -3.25 9.67
N THR A 100 6.07 -2.10 9.78
CA THR A 100 6.45 -0.87 9.09
C THR A 100 7.88 -0.44 9.41
N VAL A 101 8.22 -0.29 10.69
CA VAL A 101 9.57 0.15 11.11
C VAL A 101 10.64 -0.87 10.74
N LYS A 102 10.35 -2.17 10.91
CA LYS A 102 11.25 -3.25 10.49
C LYS A 102 11.56 -3.16 9.00
N ALA A 103 10.53 -3.00 8.16
CA ALA A 103 10.71 -2.87 6.71
C ALA A 103 11.48 -1.61 6.31
N LEU A 104 11.31 -0.49 7.03
CA LEU A 104 12.12 0.72 6.83
C LEU A 104 13.61 0.48 7.11
N ILE A 105 13.92 -0.26 8.17
CA ILE A 105 15.31 -0.57 8.57
C ILE A 105 15.93 -1.56 7.58
N ASP A 106 15.24 -2.66 7.29
CA ASP A 106 15.75 -3.71 6.42
C ASP A 106 15.83 -3.27 4.96
N ARG A 107 14.96 -2.33 4.57
CA ARG A 107 14.76 -1.88 3.18
C ARG A 107 14.38 -3.01 2.23
N GLU A 108 13.65 -3.99 2.74
CA GLU A 108 13.17 -5.14 1.99
C GLU A 108 11.68 -5.40 2.30
N PRO A 109 10.89 -5.81 1.31
CA PRO A 109 9.49 -6.15 1.52
C PRO A 109 9.36 -7.40 2.40
N SER A 110 8.43 -7.35 3.35
CA SER A 110 8.03 -8.54 4.11
C SER A 110 7.45 -9.62 3.17
N LYS A 111 7.69 -10.88 3.51
CA LYS A 111 7.10 -12.01 2.79
C LYS A 111 5.62 -12.08 3.12
N LEU A 112 4.79 -11.99 2.09
CA LEU A 112 3.35 -12.17 2.24
C LEU A 112 3.00 -13.66 2.42
N PRO A 113 1.94 -14.00 3.17
CA PRO A 113 1.46 -15.37 3.26
C PRO A 113 1.12 -15.92 1.87
N LEU A 114 1.54 -17.15 1.55
CA LEU A 114 1.18 -17.81 0.29
C LEU A 114 -0.34 -18.01 0.21
N GLY A 115 -0.97 -17.68 -0.92
CA GLY A 115 -2.35 -18.12 -1.18
C GLY A 115 -3.15 -17.37 -2.23
N PHE A 116 -2.72 -16.18 -2.66
CA PHE A 116 -3.44 -15.41 -3.67
C PHE A 116 -2.45 -15.00 -4.78
N PRO A 117 -2.68 -15.42 -6.05
CA PRO A 117 -1.86 -14.92 -7.14
C PRO A 117 -1.98 -13.39 -7.18
N LEU A 118 -0.88 -12.70 -7.48
CA LEU A 118 -0.94 -11.28 -7.84
C LEU A 118 -2.06 -11.10 -8.86
N LEU A 119 -3.00 -10.22 -8.57
CA LEU A 119 -4.11 -9.97 -9.48
C LEU A 119 -3.54 -9.34 -10.75
N ASP A 120 -3.90 -9.87 -11.91
CA ASP A 120 -3.53 -9.25 -13.17
C ASP A 120 -4.36 -7.98 -13.42
N PHE A 121 -3.96 -7.19 -14.42
CA PHE A 121 -4.69 -5.97 -14.79
C PHE A 121 -6.17 -6.25 -15.12
N GLN A 122 -6.54 -7.44 -15.58
CA GLN A 122 -7.93 -7.78 -15.89
C GLN A 122 -8.77 -7.96 -14.62
N HIS A 123 -8.19 -8.56 -13.57
CA HIS A 123 -8.79 -8.61 -12.25
C HIS A 123 -8.85 -7.23 -11.61
N LEU A 124 -7.85 -6.36 -11.88
CA LEU A 124 -7.89 -4.96 -11.47
C LEU A 124 -9.02 -4.20 -12.18
N GLU A 125 -9.29 -4.39 -13.48
CA GLU A 125 -10.39 -3.67 -14.16
C GLU A 125 -11.76 -3.85 -13.48
N PHE A 126 -12.00 -4.98 -12.79
CA PHE A 126 -13.21 -5.17 -11.98
C PHE A 126 -13.33 -4.18 -10.81
N TYR A 127 -12.20 -3.69 -10.31
CA TYR A 127 -12.12 -2.67 -9.25
C TYR A 127 -12.05 -1.25 -9.81
N TRP A 128 -12.02 -1.06 -11.14
CA TRP A 128 -11.64 0.22 -11.75
C TRP A 128 -12.47 0.57 -13.00
N ILE A 129 -13.49 1.41 -12.81
CA ILE A 129 -14.13 2.22 -13.86
C ILE A 129 -13.78 3.68 -13.55
N ASN A 130 -13.09 4.37 -14.49
CA ASN A 130 -12.74 5.81 -14.51
C ASN A 130 -11.27 6.21 -14.20
N LEU A 131 -10.27 5.58 -14.82
CA LEU A 131 -8.94 6.19 -14.99
C LEU A 131 -8.70 6.77 -16.42
N ARG A 132 -9.76 6.93 -17.23
CA ARG A 132 -9.66 7.40 -18.63
C ARG A 132 -10.36 8.73 -18.93
N ASN A 133 -10.75 9.52 -17.91
CA ASN A 133 -11.30 10.86 -18.13
C ASN A 133 -10.32 11.93 -17.68
#